data_AF-W7M0R6-F1
#
_entry.id   AF-W7M0R6-F1
#
_cell.length_a   1.000
_cell.length_b   1.000
_cell.length_c   1.000
_cell.angle_alpha   90.00
_cell.angle_beta   90.00
_cell.angle_gamma   90.00
#
_symmetry.space_group_name_H-M   'P 1'
#
loop_
_entity.id
_entity.type
_entity.pdbx_description
1 polymer ?
#
loop_
_entity_poly.entity_id
_entity_poly.type
_entity_poly.pdbx_seq_one_letter_code
_entity_poly.pdbx_strand_id
1 'polypeptide(L)'
;MRDVYENVYRTIAATKSKNSSEGFLRPRPESFFTNITFLGGDAPANVSVFPMPNSHVGAPRQIIDLGEDPLSTRCWGFQERYLSPRTLHFAQAQMYFECQSCFEATEDDKLPALGGLAARVSLELSQQESTSEYVAGLWKDNVFCDLFWLALNHESK
;
A
#
# COMPACT_ATOMS: atom_id res chain seq x y z
N MET A 1 -11.27 25.10 5.45
CA MET A 1 -10.69 23.77 5.17
C MET A 1 -11.32 23.09 3.98
N ARG A 2 -12.64 23.14 3.80
CA ARG A 2 -13.32 22.59 2.61
C ARG A 2 -12.68 23.00 1.28
N ASP A 3 -12.45 24.30 1.09
CA ASP A 3 -11.88 24.84 -0.15
C ASP A 3 -10.47 24.31 -0.47
N VAL A 4 -9.75 23.77 0.53
CA VAL A 4 -8.42 23.17 0.39
C VAL A 4 -8.51 21.74 -0.15
N TYR A 5 -9.47 20.95 0.34
CA TYR A 5 -9.58 19.52 0.02
C TYR A 5 -10.56 19.24 -1.14
N GLU A 6 -11.61 20.04 -1.30
CA GLU A 6 -12.69 19.78 -2.28
C GLU A 6 -12.22 19.92 -3.74
N ASN A 7 -11.28 20.83 -4.01
CA ASN A 7 -10.81 21.14 -5.37
C ASN A 7 -9.38 20.66 -5.65
N VAL A 8 -8.78 19.87 -4.75
CA VAL A 8 -7.43 19.38 -4.93
C VAL A 8 -7.40 18.29 -6.00
N TYR A 9 -6.34 18.26 -6.82
CA TYR A 9 -6.17 17.21 -7.82
C TYR A 9 -6.01 15.82 -7.17
N ARG A 10 -5.19 15.75 -6.11
CA ARG A 10 -5.06 14.62 -5.17
C ARG A 10 -4.62 15.10 -3.80
N THR A 11 -5.06 14.38 -2.77
CA THR A 11 -4.55 14.47 -1.41
C THR A 11 -3.58 13.33 -1.14
N ILE A 12 -2.41 13.65 -0.58
CA ILE A 12 -1.49 12.65 -0.03
C ILE A 12 -1.76 12.57 1.46
N ALA A 13 -2.21 11.40 1.91
CA ALA A 13 -2.48 11.13 3.32
C ALA A 13 -1.33 10.30 3.91
N ALA A 14 -0.61 10.89 4.85
CA ALA A 14 0.41 10.22 5.65
C ALA A 14 -0.27 9.33 6.74
N THR A 15 -1.07 8.35 6.32
CA THR A 15 -1.99 7.63 7.22
C THR A 15 -1.30 6.91 8.38
N LYS A 16 -0.15 6.29 8.11
CA LYS A 16 0.74 5.65 9.09
C LYS A 16 1.37 6.63 10.08
N SER A 17 1.45 7.92 9.73
CA SER A 17 2.16 8.91 10.53
C SER A 17 1.28 9.47 11.65
N LYS A 18 1.79 9.41 12.87
CA LYS A 18 1.21 10.02 14.06
C LYS A 18 1.31 11.55 14.02
N ASN A 19 2.28 12.20 13.36
CA ASN A 19 2.30 13.66 13.29
C ASN A 19 3.33 14.15 12.27
N SER A 20 3.37 15.46 12.06
CA SER A 20 4.33 16.11 11.16
C SER A 20 5.80 15.97 11.60
N SER A 21 6.07 15.54 12.83
CA SER A 21 7.44 15.32 13.31
C SER A 21 8.03 13.99 12.88
N GLU A 22 7.24 13.08 12.31
CA GLU A 22 7.70 11.79 11.81
C GLU A 22 7.38 11.57 10.33
N GLY A 23 8.29 10.90 9.61
CA GLY A 23 8.13 10.62 8.17
C GLY A 23 7.12 9.50 7.93
N PHE A 24 6.47 9.48 6.76
CA PHE A 24 5.51 8.42 6.39
C PHE A 24 6.09 7.39 5.42
N LEU A 25 7.21 7.70 4.78
CA LEU A 25 7.92 6.84 3.83
C LEU A 25 8.87 5.81 4.48
N ARG A 26 8.62 5.46 5.74
CA ARG A 26 9.42 4.47 6.48
C ARG A 26 9.22 3.06 5.89
N PRO A 27 10.23 2.18 5.94
CA PRO A 27 10.07 0.77 5.58
C PRO A 27 8.81 0.18 6.22
N ARG A 28 8.07 -0.61 5.45
CA ARG A 28 6.92 -1.35 5.97
C ARG A 28 7.44 -2.56 6.77
N PRO A 29 6.73 -2.99 7.82
CA PRO A 29 7.09 -4.23 8.52
C PRO A 29 7.22 -5.36 7.49
N GLU A 30 8.30 -6.14 7.57
CA GLU A 30 8.43 -7.31 6.69
C GLU A 30 7.24 -8.24 6.91
N SER A 31 6.68 -8.71 5.80
CA SER A 31 5.63 -9.72 5.84
C SER A 31 6.25 -11.00 6.41
N PHE A 32 5.74 -11.44 7.57
CA PHE A 32 6.13 -12.72 8.15
C PHE A 32 5.84 -13.81 7.11
N PHE A 33 6.74 -14.78 6.97
CA PHE A 33 6.47 -15.97 6.16
C PHE A 33 6.97 -17.20 6.88
N THR A 34 6.33 -18.33 6.58
CA THR A 34 6.80 -19.64 7.02
C THR A 34 6.95 -20.54 5.81
N ASN A 35 7.97 -21.39 5.83
CA ASN A 35 8.10 -22.42 4.82
C ASN A 35 7.29 -23.63 5.27
N ILE A 36 6.47 -24.16 4.36
CA ILE A 36 5.78 -25.42 4.53
C ILE A 36 6.24 -26.38 3.43
N THR A 37 6.28 -27.66 3.76
CA THR A 37 6.48 -28.70 2.75
C THR A 37 5.11 -29.04 2.18
N PHE A 38 4.92 -28.70 0.91
CA PHE A 38 3.73 -29.06 0.15
C PHE A 38 3.89 -30.48 -0.41
N LEU A 39 2.98 -31.37 -0.02
CA LEU A 39 3.00 -32.80 -0.37
C LEU A 39 2.02 -33.16 -1.50
N GLY A 40 1.52 -32.16 -2.24
CA GLY A 40 0.46 -32.34 -3.24
C GLY A 40 0.90 -32.77 -4.65
N GLY A 41 2.17 -33.11 -4.88
CA GLY A 41 2.70 -33.54 -6.18
C GLY A 41 3.61 -34.76 -6.09
N ASP A 42 4.20 -35.19 -7.22
CA ASP A 42 5.09 -36.36 -7.32
C ASP A 42 6.34 -36.26 -6.43
N ALA A 43 6.71 -35.05 -5.99
CA ALA A 43 7.81 -34.81 -5.06
C ALA A 43 7.45 -33.70 -4.05
N PRO A 44 8.00 -33.78 -2.81
CA PRO A 44 7.82 -32.73 -1.82
C PRO A 44 8.46 -31.43 -2.29
N ALA A 45 7.70 -30.33 -2.23
CA ALA A 45 8.17 -28.99 -2.58
C ALA A 45 8.14 -28.08 -1.35
N ASN A 46 9.18 -27.26 -1.16
CA ASN A 46 9.17 -26.21 -0.15
C ASN A 46 8.47 -24.98 -0.71
N VAL A 47 7.41 -24.55 -0.04
CA VAL A 47 6.61 -23.38 -0.42
C VAL A 47 6.64 -22.38 0.73
N SER A 48 6.95 -21.13 0.42
CA SER A 48 6.83 -20.03 1.38
C SER A 48 5.38 -19.55 1.43
N VAL A 49 4.84 -19.43 2.64
CA VAL A 49 3.46 -19.01 2.90
C VAL A 49 3.48 -17.77 3.77
N PHE A 50 2.69 -16.78 3.37
CA PHE A 50 2.51 -15.53 4.10
C PHE A 50 1.17 -15.58 4.84
N PRO A 51 1.12 -15.26 6.15
CA PRO A 51 -0.11 -15.23 6.89
C PRO A 51 -0.96 -14.05 6.41
N MET A 52 -2.25 -14.31 6.28
CA MET A 52 -3.25 -13.28 6.03
C MET A 52 -4.13 -13.17 7.27
N PRO A 53 -4.43 -11.95 7.76
CA PRO A 53 -5.40 -11.78 8.84
C PRO A 53 -6.72 -12.47 8.50
N ASN A 54 -7.33 -13.15 9.47
CA ASN A 54 -8.61 -13.85 9.26
C ASN A 54 -9.72 -12.90 8.78
N SER A 55 -9.67 -11.62 9.15
CA SER A 55 -10.57 -10.57 8.66
C SER A 55 -10.52 -10.39 7.14
N HIS A 56 -9.44 -10.81 6.49
CA HIS A 56 -9.23 -10.68 5.05
C HIS A 56 -9.52 -11.99 4.29
N VAL A 57 -9.80 -13.08 5.01
CA VAL A 57 -10.11 -14.39 4.41
C VAL A 57 -11.55 -14.37 3.86
N GLY A 58 -11.71 -14.52 2.55
CA GLY A 58 -13.02 -14.59 1.88
C GLY A 58 -13.57 -13.27 1.35
N ALA A 59 -12.92 -12.15 1.66
CA ALA A 59 -13.26 -10.83 1.12
C ALA A 59 -12.00 -10.13 0.54
N PRO A 60 -11.35 -10.71 -0.49
CA PRO A 60 -10.08 -10.21 -1.02
C PRO A 60 -10.16 -8.78 -1.59
N ARG A 61 -11.36 -8.31 -1.95
CA ARG A 61 -11.63 -6.95 -2.42
C ARG A 61 -11.88 -5.92 -1.30
N GLN A 62 -11.92 -6.34 -0.03
CA GLN A 62 -12.23 -5.47 1.12
C GLN A 62 -11.06 -5.37 2.10
N ILE A 63 -9.81 -5.55 1.63
CA ILE A 63 -8.59 -5.43 2.45
C ILE A 63 -8.27 -3.95 2.73
N ILE A 64 -9.23 -3.23 3.34
CA ILE A 64 -9.08 -1.85 3.75
C ILE A 64 -8.71 -1.85 5.23
N ASP A 65 -7.43 -1.91 5.52
CA ASP A 65 -6.90 -1.88 6.89
C ASP A 65 -6.34 -0.50 7.21
N LEU A 66 -7.26 0.46 7.39
CA LEU A 66 -6.95 1.83 7.82
C LEU A 66 -7.39 2.11 9.25
N GLY A 67 -8.24 1.27 9.86
CA GLY A 67 -8.93 1.59 11.12
C GLY A 67 -7.98 1.88 12.28
N GLU A 68 -6.88 1.13 12.35
CA GLU A 68 -5.87 1.26 13.39
C GLU A 68 -4.79 2.30 13.06
N ASP A 69 -4.78 2.86 11.85
CA ASP A 69 -3.74 3.81 11.45
C ASP A 69 -3.90 5.17 12.18
N PRO A 70 -2.80 5.81 12.59
CA PRO A 70 -2.84 7.01 13.42
C PRO A 70 -3.65 8.19 12.85
N LEU A 71 -3.72 8.34 11.51
CA LEU A 71 -4.51 9.40 10.90
C LEU A 71 -6.01 9.11 10.93
N SER A 72 -6.40 7.85 10.79
CA SER A 72 -7.81 7.42 10.73
C SER A 72 -8.49 7.44 12.08
N THR A 73 -7.74 7.36 13.17
CA THR A 73 -8.26 7.51 14.55
C THR A 73 -8.54 8.97 14.95
N ARG A 74 -8.25 9.95 14.09
CA ARG A 74 -8.44 11.38 14.37
C ARG A 74 -9.74 11.90 13.77
N CYS A 75 -10.52 12.61 14.58
CA CYS A 75 -11.76 13.23 14.12
C CYS A 75 -11.55 14.21 12.95
N TRP A 76 -10.45 14.95 12.91
CA TRP A 76 -10.15 15.86 11.78
C TRP A 76 -9.70 15.12 10.52
N GLY A 77 -9.04 13.96 10.64
CA GLY A 77 -8.64 13.13 9.50
C GLY A 77 -9.84 12.64 8.69
N PHE A 78 -11.00 12.46 9.34
CA PHE A 78 -12.25 12.15 8.67
C PHE A 78 -12.71 13.28 7.74
N GLN A 79 -12.63 14.54 8.19
CA GLN A 79 -13.01 15.69 7.38
C GLN A 79 -12.10 15.84 6.15
N GLU A 80 -10.80 15.65 6.33
CA GLU A 80 -9.81 15.72 5.25
C GLU A 80 -10.06 14.62 4.21
N ARG A 81 -10.29 13.38 4.65
CA ARG A 81 -10.57 12.23 3.78
C ARG A 81 -11.88 12.39 3.00
N TYR A 82 -12.96 12.82 3.66
CA TYR A 82 -14.29 12.89 3.07
C TYR A 82 -14.41 14.00 2.03
N LEU A 83 -13.73 15.13 2.24
CA LEU A 83 -13.81 16.28 1.33
C LEU A 83 -12.89 16.11 0.11
N SER A 84 -11.85 15.28 0.21
CA SER A 84 -10.94 15.01 -0.90
C SER A 84 -11.59 14.15 -1.99
N PRO A 85 -11.59 14.59 -3.27
CA PRO A 85 -12.15 13.78 -4.35
C PRO A 85 -11.31 12.53 -4.66
N ARG A 86 -10.01 12.58 -4.31
CA ARG A 86 -9.01 11.53 -4.54
C ARG A 86 -7.95 11.58 -3.45
N THR A 87 -7.72 10.48 -2.75
CA THR A 87 -6.74 10.39 -1.66
C THR A 87 -5.81 9.22 -1.89
N LEU A 88 -4.51 9.46 -1.77
CA LEU A 88 -3.49 8.42 -1.75
C LEU A 88 -2.99 8.25 -0.31
N HIS A 89 -3.34 7.13 0.31
CA HIS A 89 -2.97 6.78 1.67
C HIS A 89 -1.64 6.06 1.70
N PHE A 90 -0.70 6.55 2.50
CA PHE A 90 0.51 5.85 2.91
C PHE A 90 0.25 5.22 4.28
N ALA A 91 -0.34 4.03 4.26
CA ALA A 91 -0.80 3.29 5.44
C ALA A 91 0.30 2.37 6.00
N GLN A 92 0.04 1.77 7.17
CA GLN A 92 1.01 0.87 7.79
C GLN A 92 1.23 -0.42 6.97
N ALA A 93 0.13 -1.00 6.48
CA ALA A 93 0.15 -2.25 5.72
C ALA A 93 0.61 -2.05 4.27
N GLN A 94 0.01 -1.07 3.58
CA GLN A 94 0.28 -0.78 2.17
C GLN A 94 -0.18 0.62 1.78
N MET A 95 0.00 0.99 0.51
CA MET A 95 -0.61 2.20 -0.02
C MET A 95 -2.03 1.90 -0.53
N TYR A 96 -2.92 2.90 -0.42
CA TYR A 96 -4.28 2.80 -0.93
C TYR A 96 -4.64 4.03 -1.72
N PHE A 97 -5.36 3.83 -2.82
CA PHE A 97 -6.00 4.88 -3.59
C PHE A 97 -7.50 4.89 -3.31
N GLU A 98 -8.00 5.99 -2.78
CA GLU A 98 -9.42 6.24 -2.57
C GLU A 98 -9.93 7.32 -3.51
N CYS A 99 -11.10 7.09 -4.07
CA CYS A 99 -11.87 8.06 -4.83
C CYS A 99 -13.36 7.92 -4.51
N GLN A 100 -14.20 8.82 -5.03
CA GLN A 100 -15.66 8.77 -4.78
C GLN A 100 -16.34 7.48 -5.27
N SER A 101 -15.71 6.75 -6.20
CA SER A 101 -16.26 5.51 -6.80
C SER A 101 -15.46 4.25 -6.45
N CYS A 102 -14.31 4.39 -5.79
CA CYS A 102 -13.33 3.32 -5.69
C CYS A 102 -12.49 3.42 -4.44
N PHE A 103 -12.09 2.27 -3.90
CA PHE A 103 -11.05 2.20 -2.88
C PHE A 103 -10.18 1.00 -3.24
N GLU A 104 -9.01 1.27 -3.78
CA GLU A 104 -8.09 0.27 -4.33
C GLU A 104 -6.80 0.25 -3.52
N ALA A 105 -6.24 -0.94 -3.34
CA ALA A 105 -4.88 -1.07 -2.80
C ALA A 105 -3.84 -0.77 -3.89
N THR A 106 -2.56 -0.76 -3.50
CA THR A 106 -1.47 -0.55 -4.45
C THR A 106 -1.42 -1.74 -5.40
N GLU A 107 -2.16 -1.63 -6.51
CA GLU A 107 -2.39 -2.66 -7.53
C GLU A 107 -3.14 -3.89 -7.00
N ASP A 108 -3.71 -4.65 -7.95
CA ASP A 108 -3.84 -6.10 -7.87
C ASP A 108 -2.45 -6.79 -7.63
N ASP A 109 -1.53 -6.20 -6.86
CA ASP A 109 -0.23 -6.77 -6.54
C ASP A 109 -0.47 -7.90 -5.55
N LYS A 110 -0.47 -9.09 -6.12
CA LYS A 110 -1.13 -10.27 -5.57
C LYS A 110 -0.62 -10.69 -4.20
N LEU A 111 0.48 -10.18 -3.66
CA LEU A 111 0.94 -10.56 -2.33
C LEU A 111 1.83 -9.46 -1.68
N PRO A 112 1.70 -9.22 -0.37
CA PRO A 112 2.75 -8.60 0.46
C PRO A 112 4.17 -9.17 0.26
N ALA A 113 4.28 -10.35 -0.36
CA ALA A 113 5.51 -10.99 -0.78
C ALA A 113 6.25 -10.23 -1.91
N LEU A 114 5.54 -9.62 -2.87
CA LEU A 114 6.17 -8.90 -3.99
C LEU A 114 6.74 -7.56 -3.53
N GLY A 115 6.04 -6.84 -2.64
CA GLY A 115 6.61 -5.69 -1.95
C GLY A 115 7.85 -6.04 -1.12
N GLY A 116 7.87 -7.21 -0.47
CA GLY A 116 9.06 -7.72 0.23
C GLY A 116 10.21 -8.07 -0.70
N LEU A 117 9.92 -8.67 -1.86
CA LEU A 117 10.91 -8.95 -2.90
C LEU A 117 11.49 -7.66 -3.49
N ALA A 118 10.66 -6.67 -3.81
CA ALA A 118 11.10 -5.37 -4.31
C ALA A 118 12.01 -4.65 -3.31
N ALA A 119 11.65 -4.68 -2.01
CA ALA A 119 12.50 -4.13 -0.96
C ALA A 119 13.85 -4.85 -0.87
N ARG A 120 13.88 -6.18 -0.94
CA ARG A 120 15.13 -6.96 -0.93
C ARG A 120 15.99 -6.72 -2.16
N VAL A 121 15.38 -6.69 -3.34
CA VAL A 121 16.07 -6.36 -4.60
C VAL A 121 16.66 -4.95 -4.54
N SER A 122 15.94 -3.98 -3.97
CA SER A 122 16.48 -2.62 -3.76
C SER A 122 17.69 -2.61 -2.83
N LEU A 123 17.68 -3.41 -1.75
CA LEU A 123 18.84 -3.57 -0.86
C LEU A 123 20.01 -4.27 -1.55
N GLU A 124 19.78 -5.29 -2.37
CA GLU A 124 20.84 -6.00 -3.10
C GLU A 124 21.45 -5.14 -4.22
N LEU A 125 20.61 -4.44 -4.97
CA LEU A 125 21.04 -3.52 -6.03
C LEU A 125 21.78 -2.30 -5.47
N SER A 126 21.54 -1.91 -4.21
CA SER A 126 22.27 -0.81 -3.54
C SER A 126 23.81 -0.98 -3.53
N GLN A 127 24.31 -2.18 -3.82
CA GLN A 127 25.74 -2.50 -3.92
C GLN A 127 26.35 -2.31 -5.32
N GLN A 128 25.54 -2.05 -6.35
CA GLN A 128 25.98 -1.80 -7.74
C GLN A 128 25.67 -0.35 -8.13
N GLU A 129 26.51 0.35 -8.91
CA GLU A 129 26.52 1.82 -9.08
C GLU A 129 25.23 2.52 -9.60
N SER A 130 24.12 1.80 -9.85
CA SER A 130 22.83 2.38 -10.24
C SER A 130 21.69 1.78 -9.43
N THR A 131 21.28 2.46 -8.37
CA THR A 131 20.41 1.90 -7.32
C THR A 131 19.15 2.75 -7.18
N SER A 132 18.01 2.20 -7.57
CA SER A 132 16.73 2.81 -7.25
C SER A 132 16.25 2.32 -5.88
N GLU A 133 15.97 3.26 -4.99
CA GLU A 133 15.48 2.97 -3.64
C GLU A 133 13.98 2.64 -3.71
N TYR A 134 13.57 1.47 -3.20
CA TYR A 134 12.17 1.11 -3.09
C TYR A 134 11.59 1.67 -1.78
N VAL A 135 10.72 2.66 -1.90
CA VAL A 135 10.20 3.45 -0.79
C VAL A 135 8.69 3.31 -0.73
N ALA A 136 8.22 2.49 0.20
CA ALA A 136 6.81 2.37 0.54
C ALA A 136 5.88 2.12 -0.66
N GLY A 137 6.30 1.30 -1.64
CA GLY A 137 5.48 0.99 -2.84
C GLY A 137 5.90 1.74 -4.10
N LEU A 138 6.84 2.68 -4.00
CA LEU A 138 7.27 3.55 -5.08
C LEU A 138 8.77 3.41 -5.29
N TRP A 139 9.24 3.60 -6.51
CA TRP A 139 10.67 3.69 -6.80
C TRP A 139 11.09 5.15 -6.74
N LYS A 140 12.17 5.45 -6.01
CA LYS A 140 12.61 6.83 -5.80
C LYS A 140 12.87 7.60 -7.09
N ASP A 141 13.40 6.94 -8.11
CA ASP A 141 13.72 7.59 -9.39
C ASP A 141 12.49 7.81 -10.27
N ASN A 142 11.38 7.12 -9.99
CA ASN A 142 10.13 7.21 -10.75
C ASN A 142 8.94 7.69 -9.91
N VAL A 143 9.20 8.23 -8.71
CA VAL A 143 8.16 8.55 -7.72
C VAL A 143 7.07 9.45 -8.28
N PHE A 144 7.41 10.40 -9.16
CA PHE A 144 6.43 11.27 -9.80
C PHE A 144 5.45 10.48 -10.67
N CYS A 145 5.97 9.60 -11.52
CA CYS A 145 5.17 8.71 -12.37
C CYS A 145 4.33 7.75 -11.52
N ASP A 146 4.95 7.17 -10.50
CA ASP A 146 4.30 6.21 -9.61
C ASP A 146 3.20 6.85 -8.75
N LEU A 147 3.13 8.18 -8.65
CA LEU A 147 2.03 8.91 -7.99
C LEU A 147 0.81 9.16 -8.90
N PHE A 148 0.88 8.87 -10.21
CA PHE A 148 -0.23 9.05 -11.15
C PHE A 148 -1.21 7.87 -11.21
N TRP A 149 -1.75 7.48 -10.05
CA TRP A 149 -2.75 6.42 -9.89
C TRP A 149 -4.07 6.73 -10.61
N LEU A 150 -4.34 6.13 -11.76
CA LEU A 150 -5.61 6.32 -12.46
C LEU A 150 -6.53 5.14 -12.18
N ALA A 151 -7.71 5.41 -11.61
CA ALA A 151 -8.80 4.45 -11.67
C ALA A 151 -9.26 4.38 -13.13
N LEU A 152 -9.00 3.25 -13.79
CA LEU A 152 -9.60 2.98 -15.09
C LEU A 152 -11.09 2.82 -14.85
N ASN A 153 -11.89 3.75 -15.38
CA ASN A 153 -13.33 3.57 -15.41
C ASN A 153 -13.60 2.29 -16.19
N HIS A 154 -14.00 1.23 -15.49
CA HIS A 154 -14.50 0.04 -16.14
C HIS A 154 -15.83 0.44 -16.79
N GLU A 155 -15.81 0.71 -18.09
CA GLU A 155 -17.05 0.91 -18.83
C GLU A 155 -17.87 -0.37 -18.67
N SER A 156 -18.99 -0.26 -17.95
CA SER A 156 -19.99 -1.31 -17.86
C SER A 156 -20.52 -1.54 -19.28
N LYS A 157 -20.18 -2.68 -19.87
CA LYS A 157 -20.86 -3.20 -21.06
C LYS A 157 -22.30 -3.58 -20.71
#